data_AF-A0A7W1K5G5-F1
#
_entry.id   AF-A0A7W1K5G5-F1
#
_cell.length_a   1.000
_cell.length_b   1.000
_cell.length_c   1.000
_cell.angle_alpha   90.00
_cell.angle_beta   90.00
_cell.angle_gamma   90.00
#
_symmetry.space_group_name_H-M   'P 1'
#
loop_
_entity.id
_entity.type
_entity.pdbx_description
1 polymer ?
#
loop_
_entity_poly.entity_id
_entity_poly.type
_entity_poly.pdbx_seq_one_letter_code
_entity_poly.pdbx_strand_id
1 'polypeptide(L)'
;MTWVALCMAVGCTPAEEEPSSPSPSASPSPPVEVKTGPTSALQAMRRLCVPPDITADPVTEVPTPPAIAEVADQVEAVRGLDFERPVNVEPITPVEMDRRLRGYFDAYYPERLYARRSSAWQTIGVLPPDVGYLEALDAYQQGSVLGFYNSQNEELVYTGDAELDRIEHFVLAHELTHAIDDQHFDLDRLDELVLRCEEERFQASLGVVEGSANHFATQVLFRFPVAETGSAPSDGSADPVPPFIVELQAYPYSDGQRFVDALADEGGPAAVNRALRTFPTTTEQVLHPSKFPDEVAEPVDVPDFSPMFGATWRDHDVMVVGEVWLKALFDLRLEDPAAADA
;
A
#
# COMPACT_ATOMS: atom_id res chain seq x y z
N MET A 1 7.26 -8.49 3.97
CA MET A 1 6.46 -7.98 2.84
C MET A 1 7.34 -7.55 1.67
N THR A 2 6.88 -7.76 0.43
CA THR A 2 7.50 -7.20 -0.78
C THR A 2 6.91 -5.84 -1.09
N TRP A 3 7.75 -4.81 -1.15
CA TRP A 3 7.37 -3.44 -1.53
C TRP A 3 7.71 -3.23 -2.99
N VAL A 4 6.74 -2.80 -3.78
CA VAL A 4 6.83 -2.88 -5.23
C VAL A 4 6.92 -1.47 -5.80
N ALA A 5 8.09 -1.04 -6.26
CA ALA A 5 8.22 0.21 -6.99
C ALA A 5 7.47 0.09 -8.33
N LEU A 6 6.30 0.71 -8.37
CA LEU A 6 5.49 0.86 -9.56
C LEU A 6 5.80 2.22 -10.23
N CYS A 7 6.08 2.20 -11.52
CA CYS A 7 6.24 3.43 -12.30
C CYS A 7 4.89 4.04 -12.64
N MET A 8 4.34 4.90 -11.78
CA MET A 8 3.19 5.73 -12.13
C MET A 8 3.62 7.10 -12.65
N ALA A 9 3.30 7.39 -13.91
CA ALA A 9 3.45 8.73 -14.48
C ALA A 9 2.33 9.63 -13.95
N VAL A 10 2.57 10.36 -12.85
CA VAL A 10 1.60 11.31 -12.30
C VAL A 10 1.83 12.70 -12.90
N GLY A 11 0.87 13.18 -13.70
CA GLY A 11 0.81 14.57 -14.12
C GLY A 11 0.28 15.45 -12.98
N CYS A 12 1.08 16.40 -12.50
CA CYS A 12 0.65 17.37 -11.49
C CYS A 12 -0.22 18.47 -12.14
N THR A 13 -1.42 18.69 -11.59
CA THR A 13 -2.16 19.96 -11.72
C THR A 13 -2.26 20.62 -10.35
N PRO A 14 -2.08 21.95 -10.23
CA PRO A 14 -2.16 22.64 -8.96
C PRO A 14 -3.61 22.73 -8.49
N ALA A 15 -3.86 22.46 -7.20
CA ALA A 15 -5.14 22.72 -6.55
C ALA A 15 -5.17 24.15 -6.01
N GLU A 16 -6.32 24.82 -6.18
CA GLU A 16 -6.57 26.20 -5.77
C GLU A 16 -7.28 26.20 -4.40
N GLU A 17 -6.80 27.00 -3.44
CA GLU A 17 -7.39 27.14 -2.10
C GLU A 17 -8.74 27.87 -2.13
N GLU A 18 -9.77 27.31 -1.48
CA GLU A 18 -11.00 28.02 -1.15
C GLU A 18 -11.38 27.92 0.34
N PRO A 19 -12.20 28.86 0.87
CA PRO A 19 -12.12 29.28 2.26
C PRO A 19 -13.03 28.51 3.23
N SER A 20 -12.60 28.50 4.49
CA SER A 20 -13.25 27.88 5.65
C SER A 20 -14.71 28.28 5.88
N SER A 21 -15.56 27.29 6.20
CA SER A 21 -16.94 27.45 6.71
C SER A 21 -17.27 26.38 7.77
N PRO A 22 -18.32 26.59 8.60
CA PRO A 22 -18.19 26.51 10.06
C PRO A 22 -18.47 25.12 10.68
N SER A 23 -18.06 25.03 11.95
CA SER A 23 -18.03 23.85 12.83
C SER A 23 -19.25 22.91 12.78
N PRO A 24 -19.04 21.59 12.86
CA PRO A 24 -20.13 20.62 12.84
C PRO A 24 -20.92 20.66 14.16
N SER A 25 -22.25 20.73 14.01
CA SER A 25 -23.19 20.46 15.08
C SER A 25 -23.11 18.98 15.44
N ALA A 26 -22.81 18.67 16.70
CA ALA A 26 -22.75 17.29 17.20
C ALA A 26 -24.11 16.58 17.01
N SER A 27 -24.15 15.62 16.10
CA SER A 27 -25.24 14.64 16.03
C SER A 27 -25.13 13.68 17.22
N PRO A 28 -26.22 13.41 17.95
CA PRO A 28 -26.19 12.42 19.01
C PRO A 28 -26.21 11.02 18.38
N SER A 29 -25.06 10.38 18.24
CA SER A 29 -24.98 8.94 17.94
C SER A 29 -25.50 8.16 19.14
N PRO A 30 -26.57 7.34 19.02
CA PRO A 30 -26.83 6.34 20.04
C PRO A 30 -25.66 5.36 20.04
N PRO A 31 -25.14 4.93 21.21
CA PRO A 31 -24.12 3.90 21.24
C PRO A 31 -24.73 2.64 20.63
N VAL A 32 -24.31 2.28 19.42
CA VAL A 32 -24.66 0.98 18.84
C VAL A 32 -24.00 -0.05 19.74
N GLU A 33 -24.77 -0.69 20.60
CA GLU A 33 -24.28 -1.79 21.42
C GLU A 33 -23.90 -2.92 20.47
N VAL A 34 -22.59 -3.05 20.21
CA VAL A 34 -22.03 -4.11 19.38
C VAL A 34 -22.38 -5.45 20.01
N LYS A 35 -23.29 -6.18 19.38
CA LYS A 35 -23.70 -7.50 19.87
C LYS A 35 -22.61 -8.51 19.54
N THR A 36 -21.74 -8.78 20.51
CA THR A 36 -20.61 -9.72 20.39
C THR A 36 -21.04 -11.20 20.48
N GLY A 37 -21.95 -11.61 19.61
CA GLY A 37 -22.38 -13.01 19.47
C GLY A 37 -21.39 -13.85 18.63
N PRO A 38 -21.55 -15.18 18.60
CA PRO A 38 -20.73 -16.08 17.77
C PRO A 38 -20.82 -15.78 16.27
N THR A 39 -21.75 -14.93 15.85
CA THR A 39 -22.10 -14.62 14.47
C THR A 39 -22.02 -13.11 14.19
N SER A 40 -21.29 -12.36 15.03
CA SER A 40 -20.86 -10.98 14.72
C SER A 40 -19.81 -10.96 13.60
N ALA A 41 -19.65 -9.83 12.91
CA ALA A 41 -18.67 -9.71 11.83
C ALA A 41 -17.24 -9.91 12.36
N LEU A 42 -16.93 -9.40 13.56
CA LEU A 42 -15.63 -9.63 14.20
C LEU A 42 -15.34 -11.13 14.45
N GLN A 43 -16.34 -11.91 14.85
CA GLN A 43 -16.17 -13.36 15.01
C GLN A 43 -16.09 -14.07 13.65
N ALA A 44 -16.80 -13.59 12.64
CA ALA A 44 -16.67 -14.08 11.27
C ALA A 44 -15.25 -13.85 10.73
N MET A 45 -14.65 -12.67 10.96
CA MET A 45 -13.27 -12.37 10.56
C MET A 45 -12.31 -13.39 11.15
N ARG A 46 -12.40 -13.64 12.46
CA ARG A 46 -11.54 -14.64 13.13
C ARG A 46 -11.70 -16.06 12.58
N ARG A 47 -12.90 -16.44 12.13
CA ARG A 47 -13.15 -17.76 11.53
C ARG A 47 -12.66 -17.87 10.09
N LEU A 48 -12.81 -16.80 9.32
CA LEU A 48 -12.53 -16.77 7.89
C LEU A 48 -11.08 -16.36 7.57
N CYS A 49 -10.39 -15.75 8.55
CA CYS A 49 -8.98 -15.44 8.46
C CYS A 49 -8.17 -16.75 8.46
N VAL A 50 -7.48 -16.97 7.36
CA VAL A 50 -6.52 -18.06 7.19
C VAL A 50 -5.18 -17.38 6.92
N PRO A 51 -4.28 -17.32 7.91
CA PRO A 51 -2.99 -16.68 7.73
C PRO A 51 -2.22 -17.34 6.57
N PRO A 52 -1.69 -16.56 5.62
CA PRO A 52 -0.81 -17.09 4.59
C PRO A 52 0.52 -17.58 5.17
N ASP A 53 1.24 -18.41 4.42
CA ASP A 53 2.68 -18.63 4.64
C ASP A 53 3.44 -17.64 3.79
N ILE A 54 3.97 -16.60 4.43
CA ILE A 54 4.68 -15.48 3.81
C ILE A 54 6.18 -15.52 4.06
N THR A 55 6.66 -16.64 4.62
CA THR A 55 8.08 -16.84 4.90
C THR A 55 8.87 -16.85 3.60
N ALA A 56 9.85 -15.95 3.47
CA ALA A 56 10.76 -15.95 2.33
C ALA A 56 11.96 -16.85 2.59
N ASP A 57 12.45 -17.51 1.54
CA ASP A 57 13.70 -18.26 1.61
C ASP A 57 14.87 -17.28 1.82
N PRO A 58 15.87 -17.65 2.65
CA PRO A 58 17.05 -16.83 2.83
C PRO A 58 17.83 -16.74 1.52
N VAL A 59 18.32 -15.54 1.23
CA VAL A 59 19.12 -15.28 0.03
C VAL A 59 20.60 -15.24 0.37
N THR A 60 21.44 -15.52 -0.61
CA THR A 60 22.90 -15.40 -0.42
C THR A 60 23.28 -13.94 -0.55
N GLU A 61 23.87 -13.37 0.49
CA GLU A 61 24.38 -12.00 0.45
C GLU A 61 25.45 -11.86 -0.64
N VAL A 62 25.21 -10.95 -1.58
CA VAL A 62 26.19 -10.52 -2.58
C VAL A 62 26.59 -9.06 -2.32
N PRO A 63 27.86 -8.68 -2.56
CA PRO A 63 28.27 -7.28 -2.40
C PRO A 63 27.45 -6.36 -3.30
N THR A 64 26.95 -5.25 -2.73
CA THR A 64 26.22 -4.22 -3.47
C THR A 64 27.08 -3.70 -4.64
N PRO A 65 26.58 -3.74 -5.89
CA PRO A 65 27.28 -3.17 -7.03
C PRO A 65 27.65 -1.69 -6.82
N PRO A 66 28.82 -1.21 -7.30
CA PRO A 66 29.27 0.16 -7.05
C PRO A 66 28.30 1.27 -7.50
N ALA A 67 27.59 1.08 -8.62
CA ALA A 67 26.59 2.04 -9.09
C ALA A 67 25.39 2.17 -8.12
N ILE A 68 25.07 1.09 -7.42
CA ILE A 68 23.98 1.04 -6.44
C ILE A 68 24.42 1.64 -5.11
N ALA A 69 25.70 1.47 -4.76
CA ALA A 69 26.28 2.12 -3.58
C ALA A 69 26.17 3.65 -3.66
N GLU A 70 26.33 4.25 -4.85
CA GLU A 70 26.13 5.68 -5.04
C GLU A 70 24.68 6.11 -4.75
N VAL A 71 23.68 5.35 -5.21
CA VAL A 71 22.27 5.65 -4.90
C VAL A 71 21.97 5.44 -3.41
N ALA A 72 22.58 4.45 -2.77
CA ALA A 72 22.48 4.24 -1.33
C ALA A 72 23.01 5.46 -0.55
N ASP A 73 24.20 5.97 -0.90
CA ASP A 73 24.77 7.18 -0.29
C ASP A 73 23.83 8.40 -0.47
N GLN A 74 23.17 8.51 -1.62
CA GLN A 74 22.19 9.57 -1.90
C GLN A 74 20.93 9.43 -1.03
N VAL A 75 20.44 8.20 -0.85
CA VAL A 75 19.31 7.88 0.04
C VAL A 75 19.65 8.23 1.49
N GLU A 76 20.83 7.84 1.99
CA GLU A 76 21.30 8.23 3.34
C GLU A 76 21.30 9.76 3.51
N ALA A 77 21.81 10.47 2.50
CA ALA A 77 21.91 11.93 2.51
C ALA A 77 20.55 12.66 2.52
N VAL A 78 19.49 12.08 1.94
CA VAL A 78 18.13 12.65 1.99
C VAL A 78 17.31 12.16 3.18
N ARG A 79 17.45 10.89 3.60
CA ARG A 79 16.76 10.36 4.79
C ARG A 79 17.31 10.94 6.08
N GLY A 80 18.61 11.27 6.11
CA GLY A 80 19.31 11.62 7.34
C GLY A 80 19.45 10.43 8.28
N LEU A 81 19.48 9.22 7.74
CA LEU A 81 19.75 7.95 8.40
C LEU A 81 20.90 7.27 7.65
N ASP A 82 21.70 6.47 8.35
CA ASP A 82 22.71 5.61 7.74
C ASP A 82 22.15 4.18 7.65
N PHE A 83 22.51 3.42 6.62
CA PHE A 83 22.24 1.98 6.59
C PHE A 83 23.00 1.29 7.74
N GLU A 84 22.29 0.55 8.58
CA GLU A 84 22.87 -0.22 9.68
C GLU A 84 23.70 -1.41 9.17
N ARG A 85 23.37 -1.90 7.97
CA ARG A 85 24.06 -2.98 7.26
C ARG A 85 23.91 -2.85 5.74
N PRO A 86 24.82 -3.45 4.96
CA PRO A 86 24.72 -3.45 3.50
C PRO A 86 23.39 -4.04 3.02
N VAL A 87 22.80 -3.44 1.99
CA VAL A 87 21.61 -3.97 1.33
C VAL A 87 22.02 -5.02 0.30
N ASN A 88 21.39 -6.19 0.34
CA ASN A 88 21.63 -7.26 -0.62
C ASN A 88 20.89 -6.97 -1.93
N VAL A 89 21.63 -6.50 -2.95
CA VAL A 89 21.03 -6.06 -4.21
C VAL A 89 21.41 -6.99 -5.36
N GLU A 90 20.40 -7.55 -6.04
CA GLU A 90 20.57 -8.43 -7.19
C GLU A 90 19.92 -7.84 -8.45
N PRO A 91 20.68 -7.54 -9.52
CA PRO A 91 20.09 -7.23 -10.83
C PRO A 91 19.50 -8.52 -11.44
N ILE A 92 18.23 -8.46 -11.84
CA ILE A 92 17.52 -9.60 -12.41
C ILE A 92 16.91 -9.26 -13.77
N THR A 93 16.67 -10.28 -14.60
CA THR A 93 15.97 -10.08 -15.88
C THR A 93 14.48 -9.82 -15.66
N PRO A 94 13.75 -9.15 -16.57
CA PRO A 94 12.30 -8.99 -16.46
C PRO A 94 11.53 -10.33 -16.32
N VAL A 95 11.98 -11.39 -16.99
CA VAL A 95 11.39 -12.73 -16.86
C VAL A 95 11.55 -13.30 -15.45
N GLU A 96 12.69 -13.01 -14.82
CA GLU A 96 12.97 -13.42 -13.45
C GLU A 96 12.18 -12.56 -12.44
N MET A 97 12.03 -11.26 -12.71
CA MET A 97 11.16 -10.35 -11.94
C MET A 97 9.72 -10.88 -11.91
N ASP A 98 9.13 -11.16 -13.07
CA ASP A 98 7.78 -11.74 -13.17
C ASP A 98 7.65 -13.09 -12.46
N ARG A 99 8.71 -13.91 -12.46
CA ARG A 99 8.71 -15.20 -11.78
C ARG A 99 8.72 -15.02 -10.26
N ARG A 100 9.57 -14.13 -9.73
CA ARG A 100 9.67 -13.86 -8.30
C ARG A 100 8.40 -13.18 -7.78
N LEU A 101 7.90 -12.15 -8.47
CA LEU A 101 6.65 -11.46 -8.13
C LEU A 101 5.46 -12.41 -8.04
N ARG A 102 5.31 -13.33 -9.00
CA ARG A 102 4.24 -14.35 -8.93
C ARG A 102 4.35 -15.23 -7.70
N GLY A 103 5.55 -15.69 -7.36
CA GLY A 103 5.77 -16.46 -6.13
C GLY A 103 5.39 -15.69 -4.86
N TYR A 104 5.69 -14.39 -4.82
CA TYR A 104 5.28 -13.52 -3.73
C TYR A 104 3.76 -13.32 -3.69
N PHE A 105 3.10 -13.08 -4.82
CA PHE A 105 1.65 -12.95 -4.83
C PHE A 105 0.95 -14.23 -4.39
N ASP A 106 1.42 -15.39 -4.81
CA ASP A 106 0.86 -16.67 -4.37
C ASP A 106 0.94 -16.83 -2.84
N ALA A 107 1.99 -16.32 -2.20
CA ALA A 107 2.15 -16.31 -0.75
C ALA A 107 1.21 -15.30 -0.07
N TYR A 108 1.23 -14.04 -0.48
CA TYR A 108 0.45 -12.96 0.17
C TYR A 108 -1.03 -12.96 -0.19
N TYR A 109 -1.41 -13.63 -1.29
CA TYR A 109 -2.76 -13.66 -1.81
C TYR A 109 -3.33 -15.08 -1.96
N PRO A 110 -3.65 -15.78 -0.85
CA PRO A 110 -4.16 -17.14 -0.90
C PRO A 110 -5.42 -17.28 -1.76
N GLU A 111 -5.37 -18.15 -2.77
CA GLU A 111 -6.42 -18.35 -3.77
C GLU A 111 -7.83 -18.51 -3.15
N ARG A 112 -7.96 -19.32 -2.10
CA ARG A 112 -9.26 -19.59 -1.44
C ARG A 112 -9.82 -18.38 -0.71
N LEU A 113 -8.99 -17.48 -0.19
CA LEU A 113 -9.44 -16.25 0.45
C LEU A 113 -9.92 -15.28 -0.61
N TYR A 114 -9.08 -15.03 -1.61
CA TYR A 114 -9.38 -14.05 -2.65
C TYR A 114 -10.45 -14.51 -3.64
N ALA A 115 -10.73 -15.80 -3.78
CA ALA A 115 -11.92 -16.30 -4.48
C ALA A 115 -13.24 -15.90 -3.79
N ARG A 116 -13.28 -15.92 -2.44
CA ARG A 116 -14.45 -15.45 -1.67
C ARG A 116 -14.57 -13.94 -1.74
N ARG A 117 -13.44 -13.24 -1.59
CA ARG A 117 -13.35 -11.78 -1.75
C ARG A 117 -13.85 -11.34 -3.12
N SER A 118 -13.45 -12.03 -4.19
CA SER A 118 -13.91 -11.78 -5.57
C SER A 118 -15.44 -11.87 -5.65
N SER A 119 -16.02 -12.99 -5.21
CA SER A 119 -17.47 -13.19 -5.21
C SER A 119 -18.21 -12.11 -4.37
N ALA A 120 -17.68 -11.75 -3.21
CA ALA A 120 -18.25 -10.68 -2.38
C ALA A 120 -18.18 -9.31 -3.05
N TRP A 121 -17.03 -8.93 -3.62
CA TRP A 121 -16.81 -7.65 -4.28
C TRP A 121 -17.56 -7.52 -5.61
N GLN A 122 -17.75 -8.62 -6.34
CA GLN A 122 -18.66 -8.71 -7.48
C GLN A 122 -20.12 -8.49 -7.05
N THR A 123 -20.52 -9.07 -5.91
CA THR A 123 -21.87 -8.91 -5.35
C THR A 123 -22.13 -7.47 -4.89
N ILE A 124 -21.15 -6.82 -4.26
CA ILE A 124 -21.22 -5.41 -3.88
C ILE A 124 -21.22 -4.51 -5.13
N GLY A 125 -20.59 -4.97 -6.21
CA GLY A 125 -20.51 -4.26 -7.48
C GLY A 125 -19.32 -3.31 -7.57
N VAL A 126 -18.24 -3.59 -6.83
CA VAL A 126 -16.93 -2.92 -6.98
C VAL A 126 -16.02 -3.62 -7.99
N LEU A 127 -16.30 -4.90 -8.30
CA LEU A 127 -15.68 -5.64 -9.40
C LEU A 127 -16.71 -6.04 -10.47
N PRO A 128 -16.31 -6.11 -11.75
CA PRO A 128 -17.14 -6.69 -12.80
C PRO A 128 -17.50 -8.16 -12.51
N PRO A 129 -18.70 -8.64 -12.91
CA PRO A 129 -19.19 -9.99 -12.55
C PRO A 129 -18.31 -11.16 -13.00
N ASP A 130 -17.47 -10.96 -14.01
CA ASP A 130 -16.61 -11.94 -14.65
C ASP A 130 -15.11 -11.75 -14.36
N VAL A 131 -14.74 -10.73 -13.59
CA VAL A 131 -13.33 -10.42 -13.26
C VAL A 131 -13.05 -10.77 -11.80
N GLY A 132 -12.06 -11.63 -11.58
CA GLY A 132 -11.57 -11.97 -10.24
C GLY A 132 -10.66 -10.90 -9.64
N TYR A 133 -10.55 -10.84 -8.32
CA TYR A 133 -9.62 -9.93 -7.64
C TYR A 133 -8.16 -10.19 -8.06
N LEU A 134 -7.72 -11.46 -8.06
CA LEU A 134 -6.34 -11.81 -8.40
C LEU A 134 -6.03 -11.56 -9.87
N GLU A 135 -7.01 -11.77 -10.76
CA GLU A 135 -6.90 -11.44 -12.18
C GLU A 135 -6.73 -9.93 -12.38
N ALA A 136 -7.53 -9.12 -11.70
CA ALA A 136 -7.42 -7.67 -11.76
C ALA A 136 -6.10 -7.15 -11.16
N LEU A 137 -5.62 -7.76 -10.07
CA LEU A 137 -4.35 -7.42 -9.44
C LEU A 137 -3.15 -7.80 -10.34
N ASP A 138 -3.20 -8.97 -10.97
CA ASP A 138 -2.18 -9.41 -11.92
C ASP A 138 -2.15 -8.46 -13.14
N ALA A 139 -3.32 -8.11 -13.70
CA ALA A 139 -3.42 -7.15 -14.79
C ALA A 139 -2.85 -5.77 -14.41
N TYR A 140 -3.03 -5.30 -13.17
CA TYR A 140 -2.48 -4.02 -12.70
C TYR A 140 -0.94 -4.02 -12.63
N GLN A 141 -0.34 -5.15 -12.27
CA GLN A 141 1.10 -5.22 -12.00
C GLN A 141 1.94 -5.67 -13.19
N GLN A 142 1.33 -6.38 -14.16
CA GLN A 142 2.02 -6.89 -15.34
C GLN A 142 2.83 -5.81 -16.07
N GLY A 143 4.16 -5.98 -16.11
CA GLY A 143 5.09 -5.14 -16.87
C GLY A 143 5.42 -3.78 -16.25
N SER A 144 4.84 -3.44 -15.09
CA SER A 144 4.98 -2.12 -14.45
C SER A 144 5.95 -2.09 -13.27
N VAL A 145 6.42 -3.26 -12.83
CA VAL A 145 7.35 -3.42 -11.70
C VAL A 145 8.79 -3.51 -12.21
N LEU A 146 9.61 -2.57 -11.79
CA LEU A 146 11.04 -2.49 -12.18
C LEU A 146 11.99 -2.84 -11.03
N GLY A 147 11.48 -2.94 -9.81
CA GLY A 147 12.24 -3.30 -8.62
C GLY A 147 11.29 -3.63 -7.48
N PHE A 148 11.81 -4.38 -6.50
CA PHE A 148 11.17 -4.54 -5.21
C PHE A 148 12.19 -4.90 -4.12
N TYR A 149 11.91 -4.45 -2.90
CA TYR A 149 12.57 -4.87 -1.67
C TYR A 149 11.65 -5.81 -0.90
N ASN A 150 12.20 -6.92 -0.42
CA ASN A 150 11.48 -7.85 0.46
C ASN A 150 12.08 -7.80 1.86
N SER A 151 11.30 -7.34 2.84
CA SER A 151 11.75 -7.24 4.24
C SER A 151 12.04 -8.62 4.88
N GLN A 152 11.37 -9.69 4.43
CA GLN A 152 11.48 -11.01 5.06
C GLN A 152 12.83 -11.70 4.85
N ASN A 153 13.47 -11.44 3.70
CA ASN A 153 14.80 -11.96 3.38
C ASN A 153 15.81 -10.86 3.02
N GLU A 154 15.38 -9.60 3.16
CA GLU A 154 16.17 -8.38 2.99
C GLU A 154 16.82 -8.26 1.60
N GLU A 155 16.21 -8.90 0.62
CA GLU A 155 16.63 -8.86 -0.78
C GLU A 155 16.01 -7.67 -1.49
N LEU A 156 16.84 -6.90 -2.19
CA LEU A 156 16.41 -5.93 -3.18
C LEU A 156 16.72 -6.49 -4.56
N VAL A 157 15.70 -6.57 -5.42
CA VAL A 157 15.91 -6.90 -6.84
C VAL A 157 15.47 -5.75 -7.74
N TYR A 158 16.12 -5.62 -8.89
CA TYR A 158 15.77 -4.59 -9.88
C TYR A 158 16.10 -5.03 -11.31
N THR A 159 15.43 -4.47 -12.32
CA THR A 159 15.57 -4.86 -13.73
C THR A 159 16.62 -4.08 -14.53
N GLY A 160 17.39 -3.20 -13.89
CA GLY A 160 18.40 -2.35 -14.53
C GLY A 160 19.82 -2.93 -14.50
N ASP A 161 20.77 -2.24 -15.14
CA ASP A 161 22.20 -2.53 -15.06
C ASP A 161 22.96 -1.45 -14.23
N ALA A 162 24.21 -1.16 -14.57
CA ALA A 162 25.03 -0.17 -13.85
C ALA A 162 24.79 1.27 -14.35
N GLU A 163 24.21 1.45 -15.53
CA GLU A 163 23.90 2.76 -16.12
C GLU A 163 22.40 3.02 -15.99
N LEU A 164 22.01 3.62 -14.86
CA LEU A 164 20.60 3.86 -14.54
C LEU A 164 20.04 5.06 -15.31
N ASP A 165 18.90 4.87 -15.98
CA ASP A 165 18.11 5.98 -16.48
C ASP A 165 17.38 6.72 -15.33
N ARG A 166 16.66 7.82 -15.64
CA ARG A 166 15.97 8.61 -14.61
C ARG A 166 14.99 7.79 -13.76
N ILE A 167 14.31 6.85 -14.39
CA ILE A 167 13.24 6.05 -13.80
C ILE A 167 13.84 4.88 -13.02
N GLU A 168 14.86 4.22 -13.57
CA GLU A 168 15.61 3.19 -12.85
C GLU A 168 16.28 3.76 -11.60
N HIS A 169 16.80 5.00 -11.68
CA HIS A 169 17.35 5.70 -10.52
C HIS A 169 16.29 5.97 -9.44
N PHE A 170 15.10 6.43 -9.85
CA PHE A 170 13.98 6.62 -8.93
C PHE A 170 13.58 5.31 -8.25
N VAL A 171 13.36 4.26 -9.04
CA VAL A 171 12.98 2.93 -8.56
C VAL A 171 14.01 2.41 -7.58
N LEU A 172 15.30 2.49 -7.91
CA LEU A 172 16.34 2.03 -7.01
C LEU A 172 16.39 2.86 -5.71
N ALA A 173 16.22 4.18 -5.79
CA ALA A 173 16.14 5.03 -4.61
C ALA A 173 14.89 4.73 -3.75
N HIS A 174 13.77 4.38 -4.38
CA HIS A 174 12.54 3.94 -3.71
C HIS A 174 12.79 2.66 -2.91
N GLU A 175 13.34 1.64 -3.56
CA GLU A 175 13.60 0.36 -2.92
C GLU A 175 14.70 0.42 -1.84
N LEU A 176 15.74 1.23 -2.07
CA LEU A 176 16.75 1.50 -1.04
C LEU A 176 16.15 2.28 0.14
N THR A 177 15.12 3.11 -0.09
CA THR A 177 14.40 3.76 1.01
C THR A 177 13.58 2.75 1.81
N HIS A 178 12.96 1.76 1.16
CA HIS A 178 12.34 0.64 1.88
C HIS A 178 13.36 -0.11 2.74
N ALA A 179 14.53 -0.41 2.19
CA ALA A 179 15.59 -1.10 2.92
C ALA A 179 16.12 -0.30 4.14
N ILE A 180 16.33 1.01 4.01
CA ILE A 180 16.78 1.83 5.16
C ILE A 180 15.66 2.01 6.18
N ASP A 181 14.41 2.14 5.76
CA ASP A 181 13.28 2.23 6.68
C ASP A 181 13.07 0.91 7.44
N ASP A 182 13.24 -0.24 6.78
CA ASP A 182 13.19 -1.55 7.43
C ASP A 182 14.25 -1.70 8.52
N GLN A 183 15.51 -1.36 8.21
CA GLN A 183 16.60 -1.45 9.19
C GLN A 183 16.35 -0.58 10.44
N HIS A 184 15.66 0.57 10.31
CA HIS A 184 15.44 1.50 11.42
C HIS A 184 14.08 1.35 12.13
N PHE A 185 13.09 0.77 11.46
CA PHE A 185 11.69 0.79 11.89
C PHE A 185 10.98 -0.56 11.83
N ASP A 186 11.64 -1.65 11.39
CA ASP A 186 11.09 -3.01 11.37
C ASP A 186 9.77 -3.07 10.57
N LEU A 187 9.89 -3.14 9.24
CA LEU A 187 8.73 -3.16 8.34
C LEU A 187 8.02 -4.52 8.32
N ASP A 188 8.63 -5.57 8.88
CA ASP A 188 7.97 -6.87 9.08
C ASP A 188 6.73 -6.78 9.99
N ARG A 189 6.55 -5.69 10.73
CA ARG A 189 5.30 -5.41 11.45
C ARG A 189 4.07 -5.32 10.53
N LEU A 190 4.24 -5.05 9.24
CA LEU A 190 3.14 -5.14 8.26
C LEU A 190 2.70 -6.59 8.01
N ASP A 191 3.63 -7.55 8.07
CA ASP A 191 3.33 -8.97 7.93
C ASP A 191 2.44 -9.46 9.08
N GLU A 192 2.63 -8.92 10.29
CA GLU A 192 1.71 -9.21 11.41
C GLU A 192 0.27 -8.75 11.17
N LEU A 193 0.05 -7.71 10.35
CA LEU A 193 -1.29 -7.23 9.99
C LEU A 193 -1.91 -8.16 8.93
N VAL A 194 -1.12 -8.64 7.97
CA VAL A 194 -1.53 -9.65 6.98
C VAL A 194 -1.94 -10.94 7.68
N LEU A 195 -1.10 -11.45 8.58
CA LEU A 195 -1.35 -12.69 9.32
C LEU A 195 -2.58 -12.61 10.23
N ARG A 196 -3.00 -11.40 10.62
CA ARG A 196 -4.22 -11.16 11.42
C ARG A 196 -5.45 -10.78 10.59
N CYS A 197 -5.31 -10.66 9.27
CA CYS A 197 -6.36 -10.15 8.39
C CYS A 197 -6.88 -8.78 8.88
N GLU A 198 -5.97 -7.85 9.17
CA GLU A 198 -6.29 -6.46 9.54
C GLU A 198 -6.11 -5.56 8.30
N GLU A 199 -6.90 -5.78 7.24
CA GLU A 199 -6.66 -5.16 5.92
C GLU A 199 -6.71 -3.62 5.95
N GLU A 200 -7.61 -3.01 6.73
CA GLU A 200 -7.68 -1.55 6.83
C GLU A 200 -6.43 -0.94 7.47
N ARG A 201 -5.95 -1.55 8.57
CA ARG A 201 -4.72 -1.10 9.24
C ARG A 201 -3.50 -1.34 8.37
N PHE A 202 -3.51 -2.45 7.64
CA PHE A 202 -2.48 -2.76 6.67
C PHE A 202 -2.43 -1.70 5.57
N GLN A 203 -3.56 -1.34 4.96
CA GLN A 203 -3.63 -0.30 3.92
C GLN A 203 -3.21 1.08 4.44
N ALA A 204 -3.59 1.41 5.68
CA ALA A 204 -3.11 2.62 6.35
C ALA A 204 -1.58 2.60 6.50
N SER A 205 -1.04 1.54 7.11
CA SER A 205 0.40 1.37 7.38
C SER A 205 1.22 1.36 6.09
N LEU A 206 0.71 0.71 5.04
CA LEU A 206 1.30 0.70 3.70
C LEU A 206 1.40 2.12 3.12
N GLY A 207 0.41 2.98 3.38
CA GLY A 207 0.43 4.37 2.94
C GLY A 207 1.63 5.18 3.46
N VAL A 208 2.01 5.05 4.73
CA VAL A 208 3.21 5.76 5.22
C VAL A 208 4.51 5.12 4.70
N VAL A 209 4.54 3.81 4.51
CA VAL A 209 5.72 3.08 4.02
C VAL A 209 6.02 3.42 2.55
N GLU A 210 5.03 3.27 1.67
CA GLU A 210 5.19 3.65 0.26
C GLU A 210 5.32 5.16 0.09
N GLY A 211 4.62 5.94 0.91
CA GLY A 211 4.76 7.39 0.95
C GLY A 211 6.17 7.85 1.30
N SER A 212 6.81 7.16 2.25
CA SER A 212 8.19 7.42 2.64
C SER A 212 9.13 7.16 1.47
N ALA A 213 9.04 5.96 0.87
CA ALA A 213 9.86 5.59 -0.27
C ALA A 213 9.70 6.56 -1.45
N ASN A 214 8.47 6.91 -1.81
CA ASN A 214 8.19 7.89 -2.86
C ASN A 214 8.75 9.28 -2.54
N HIS A 215 8.53 9.79 -1.33
CA HIS A 215 8.99 11.11 -0.91
C HIS A 215 10.51 11.22 -1.06
N PHE A 216 11.26 10.28 -0.49
CA PHE A 216 12.71 10.38 -0.45
C PHE A 216 13.37 9.99 -1.78
N ALA A 217 12.82 9.03 -2.53
CA ALA A 217 13.25 8.79 -3.91
C ALA A 217 13.08 10.04 -4.78
N THR A 218 11.97 10.77 -4.59
CA THR A 218 11.73 12.07 -5.26
C THR A 218 12.79 13.11 -4.85
N GLN A 219 13.13 13.20 -3.56
CA GLN A 219 14.19 14.09 -3.08
C GLN A 219 15.57 13.75 -3.65
N VAL A 220 15.88 12.45 -3.84
CA VAL A 220 17.13 12.03 -4.51
C VAL A 220 17.20 12.62 -5.92
N LEU A 221 16.14 12.46 -6.73
CA LEU A 221 16.11 12.99 -8.10
C LEU A 221 16.24 14.52 -8.16
N PHE A 222 15.75 15.23 -7.16
CA PHE A 222 15.84 16.70 -7.11
C PHE A 222 17.19 17.21 -6.64
N ARG A 223 17.85 16.49 -5.72
CA ARG A 223 19.08 16.93 -5.05
C ARG A 223 20.35 16.52 -5.80
N PHE A 224 20.31 15.41 -6.52
CA PHE A 224 21.49 14.82 -7.16
C PHE A 224 21.37 14.84 -8.69
N PRO A 225 22.50 14.92 -9.40
CA PRO A 225 22.50 14.84 -10.86
C PRO A 225 22.11 13.42 -11.29
N VAL A 226 20.96 13.31 -11.96
CA VAL A 226 20.47 12.06 -12.56
C VAL A 226 20.35 12.22 -14.08
N ALA A 227 20.26 11.11 -14.82
CA ALA A 227 19.99 11.19 -16.25
C ALA A 227 18.65 11.92 -16.51
N GLU A 228 18.61 12.80 -17.50
CA GLU A 228 17.38 13.56 -17.85
C GLU A 228 16.35 12.71 -18.61
N THR A 229 16.83 11.65 -19.27
CA THR A 229 16.00 10.74 -20.05
C THR A 229 15.70 9.49 -19.24
N GLY A 230 14.42 9.12 -19.18
CA GLY A 230 13.97 7.80 -18.77
C GLY A 230 12.69 7.49 -19.54
N SER A 231 12.46 6.22 -19.85
CA SER A 231 11.21 5.79 -20.49
C SER A 231 10.44 4.95 -19.52
N ALA A 232 9.25 5.41 -19.12
CA ALA A 232 8.39 4.59 -18.28
C ALA A 232 8.12 3.29 -19.05
N PRO A 233 8.11 2.14 -18.37
CA PRO A 233 7.68 0.91 -19.02
C PRO A 233 6.32 1.16 -19.64
N SER A 234 6.11 0.70 -20.89
CA SER A 234 4.78 0.83 -21.48
C SER A 234 3.82 0.02 -20.62
N ASP A 235 2.60 0.54 -20.40
CA ASP A 235 1.53 -0.20 -19.76
C ASP A 235 1.46 -1.61 -20.36
N GLY A 236 1.89 -2.59 -19.57
CA GLY A 236 2.07 -3.97 -19.99
C GLY A 236 0.75 -4.74 -19.96
N SER A 237 -0.30 -4.15 -19.40
CA SER A 237 -1.60 -4.80 -19.29
C SER A 237 -2.26 -4.87 -20.67
N ALA A 238 -2.46 -6.09 -21.16
CA ALA A 238 -3.30 -6.31 -22.34
C ALA A 238 -4.79 -6.13 -21.99
N ASP A 239 -5.14 -6.30 -20.71
CA ASP A 239 -6.50 -6.30 -20.20
C ASP A 239 -6.80 -5.04 -19.37
N PRO A 240 -8.01 -4.45 -19.48
CA PRO A 240 -8.40 -3.30 -18.68
C PRO A 240 -8.47 -3.66 -17.19
N VAL A 241 -7.78 -2.90 -16.35
CA VAL A 241 -7.88 -3.04 -14.89
C VAL A 241 -9.15 -2.35 -14.39
N PRO A 242 -9.97 -3.00 -13.53
CA PRO A 242 -11.11 -2.34 -12.89
C PRO A 242 -10.69 -1.07 -12.14
N PRO A 243 -11.38 0.08 -12.32
CA PRO A 243 -11.00 1.35 -11.68
C PRO A 243 -10.88 1.28 -10.15
N PHE A 244 -11.71 0.45 -9.52
CA PHE A 244 -11.64 0.19 -8.08
C PHE A 244 -10.30 -0.41 -7.65
N ILE A 245 -9.74 -1.32 -8.45
CA ILE A 245 -8.43 -1.92 -8.18
C ILE A 245 -7.34 -0.90 -8.42
N VAL A 246 -7.43 -0.10 -9.49
CA VAL A 246 -6.49 1.00 -9.76
C VAL A 246 -6.41 1.94 -8.55
N GLU A 247 -7.55 2.41 -8.02
CA GLU A 247 -7.58 3.32 -6.87
C GLU A 247 -6.91 2.70 -5.63
N LEU A 248 -7.29 1.47 -5.28
CA LEU A 248 -6.73 0.80 -4.10
C LEU A 248 -5.24 0.50 -4.22
N GLN A 249 -4.75 0.18 -5.41
CA GLN A 249 -3.32 -0.11 -5.62
C GLN A 249 -2.49 1.17 -5.81
N ALA A 250 -3.08 2.26 -6.29
CA ALA A 250 -2.37 3.52 -6.49
C ALA A 250 -2.26 4.36 -5.22
N TYR A 251 -3.29 4.28 -4.36
CA TYR A 251 -3.42 5.07 -3.14
C TYR A 251 -2.17 5.13 -2.25
N PRO A 252 -1.47 4.03 -1.94
CA PRO A 252 -0.30 4.09 -1.06
C PRO A 252 0.85 4.93 -1.63
N TYR A 253 0.95 5.03 -2.95
CA TYR A 253 1.97 5.82 -3.63
C TYR A 253 1.54 7.28 -3.75
N SER A 254 0.28 7.55 -4.10
CA SER A 254 -0.21 8.92 -4.30
C SER A 254 -0.49 9.63 -2.98
N ASP A 255 -1.41 9.10 -2.20
CA ASP A 255 -1.90 9.72 -0.96
C ASP A 255 -0.97 9.44 0.20
N GLY A 256 -0.29 8.29 0.18
CA GLY A 256 0.83 8.04 1.07
C GLY A 256 1.95 9.06 0.90
N GLN A 257 2.34 9.41 -0.34
CA GLN A 257 3.33 10.45 -0.57
C GLN A 257 2.83 11.81 -0.05
N ARG A 258 1.58 12.20 -0.35
CA ARG A 258 1.00 13.45 0.18
C ARG A 258 1.01 13.50 1.71
N PHE A 259 0.71 12.36 2.35
CA PHE A 259 0.78 12.22 3.81
C PHE A 259 2.19 12.45 4.32
N VAL A 260 3.19 11.79 3.73
CA VAL A 260 4.60 11.95 4.14
C VAL A 260 5.14 13.34 3.83
N ASP A 261 4.77 13.94 2.70
CA ASP A 261 5.09 15.33 2.35
C ASP A 261 4.58 16.27 3.46
N ALA A 262 3.31 16.12 3.88
CA ALA A 262 2.73 16.94 4.94
C ALA A 262 3.46 16.77 6.28
N LEU A 263 3.83 15.54 6.65
CA LEU A 263 4.62 15.29 7.86
C LEU A 263 6.02 15.91 7.77
N ALA A 264 6.68 15.79 6.61
CA ALA A 264 8.00 16.32 6.37
C ALA A 264 8.00 17.87 6.38
N ASP A 265 6.96 18.50 5.84
CA ASP A 265 6.78 19.96 5.89
C ASP A 265 6.60 20.47 7.33
N GLU A 266 5.88 19.72 8.18
CA GLU A 266 5.64 20.12 9.57
C GLU A 266 6.86 19.88 10.48
N GLY A 267 7.52 18.73 10.36
CA GLY A 267 8.52 18.29 11.33
C GLY A 267 9.76 17.63 10.75
N GLY A 268 9.95 17.73 9.44
CA GLY A 268 11.07 17.15 8.71
C GLY A 268 11.11 15.62 8.78
N PRO A 269 12.25 15.00 8.46
CA PRO A 269 12.42 13.54 8.52
C PRO A 269 12.10 12.94 9.89
N ALA A 270 12.26 13.72 10.98
CA ALA A 270 11.93 13.26 12.32
C ALA A 270 10.42 13.01 12.52
N ALA A 271 9.53 13.72 11.81
CA ALA A 271 8.09 13.44 11.83
C ALA A 271 7.76 12.15 11.07
N VAL A 272 8.35 11.96 9.89
CA VAL A 272 8.21 10.73 9.10
C VAL A 272 8.70 9.51 9.90
N ASN A 273 9.85 9.63 10.55
CA ASN A 273 10.39 8.57 11.42
C ASN A 273 9.44 8.21 12.57
N ARG A 274 8.71 9.18 13.16
CA ARG A 274 7.69 8.89 14.18
C ARG A 274 6.50 8.13 13.57
N ALA A 275 6.06 8.54 12.38
CA ALA A 275 4.98 7.87 11.69
C ALA A 275 5.34 6.43 11.31
N LEU A 276 6.57 6.16 10.87
CA LEU A 276 7.06 4.79 10.59
C LEU A 276 7.16 3.93 11.87
N ARG A 277 7.49 4.53 13.03
CA ARG A 277 7.52 3.78 14.32
C ARG A 277 6.13 3.38 14.82
N THR A 278 5.10 4.16 14.56
CA THR A 278 3.76 3.92 15.13
C THR A 278 2.76 3.37 14.12
N PHE A 279 2.95 3.70 12.85
CA PHE A 279 2.02 3.55 11.73
C PHE A 279 0.66 4.22 11.93
N PRO A 280 0.06 4.80 10.87
CA PRO A 280 -1.36 5.12 10.87
C PRO A 280 -2.17 3.83 10.95
N THR A 281 -3.33 3.91 11.60
CA THR A 281 -4.22 2.76 11.83
C THR A 281 -5.49 2.80 10.99
N THR A 282 -5.74 3.91 10.31
CA THR A 282 -6.84 4.11 9.36
C THR A 282 -6.33 4.82 8.11
N THR A 283 -6.93 4.51 6.98
CA THR A 283 -6.69 5.21 5.71
C THR A 283 -7.19 6.65 5.78
N GLU A 284 -8.15 6.95 6.64
CA GLU A 284 -8.57 8.31 7.01
C GLU A 284 -7.42 9.15 7.58
N GLN A 285 -6.56 8.58 8.45
CA GLN A 285 -5.40 9.28 9.00
C GLN A 285 -4.37 9.66 7.92
N VAL A 286 -4.27 8.85 6.87
CA VAL A 286 -3.35 9.11 5.75
C VAL A 286 -3.95 10.14 4.79
N LEU A 287 -5.23 9.99 4.44
CA LEU A 287 -5.97 10.95 3.60
C LEU A 287 -6.08 12.33 4.26
N HIS A 288 -6.13 12.38 5.59
CA HIS A 288 -6.23 13.61 6.38
C HIS A 288 -5.08 13.67 7.40
N PRO A 289 -3.88 14.13 7.02
CA PRO A 289 -2.69 14.08 7.88
C PRO A 289 -2.89 14.72 9.26
N SER A 290 -3.74 15.75 9.36
CA SER A 290 -4.09 16.42 10.62
C SER A 290 -4.80 15.54 11.67
N LYS A 291 -5.33 14.38 11.27
CA LYS A 291 -5.97 13.39 12.17
C LYS A 291 -4.93 12.42 12.75
N PHE A 292 -3.78 12.26 12.12
CA PHE A 292 -2.70 11.43 12.65
C PHE A 292 -1.90 12.19 13.71
N PRO A 293 -1.53 11.58 14.85
CA PRO A 293 -1.80 10.20 15.27
C PRO A 293 -3.00 10.07 16.23
N ASP A 294 -3.67 11.17 16.54
CA ASP A 294 -4.56 11.27 17.70
C ASP A 294 -5.97 10.72 17.46
N GLU A 295 -6.43 10.68 16.21
CA GLU A 295 -7.74 10.12 15.85
C GLU A 295 -7.80 8.61 16.13
N VAL A 296 -8.96 8.12 16.55
CA VAL A 296 -9.17 6.70 16.82
C VAL A 296 -10.46 6.26 16.14
N ALA A 297 -10.33 5.27 15.26
CA ALA A 297 -11.44 4.69 14.52
C ALA A 297 -12.65 4.39 15.41
N GLU A 298 -13.82 4.87 15.00
CA GLU A 298 -15.09 4.47 15.61
C GLU A 298 -15.48 3.06 15.14
N PRO A 299 -15.62 2.07 16.04
CA PRO A 299 -15.94 0.71 15.64
C PRO A 299 -17.40 0.61 15.16
N VAL A 300 -17.57 0.32 13.88
CA VAL A 300 -18.88 0.00 13.28
C VAL A 300 -18.93 -1.50 13.00
N ASP A 301 -19.86 -2.21 13.64
CA ASP A 301 -20.04 -3.66 13.45
C ASP A 301 -21.40 -3.98 12.82
N VAL A 302 -21.44 -5.08 12.09
CA VAL A 302 -22.66 -5.63 11.49
C VAL A 302 -23.33 -6.54 12.53
N PRO A 303 -24.60 -6.30 12.91
CA PRO A 303 -25.30 -7.14 13.86
C PRO A 303 -25.43 -8.60 13.39
N ASP A 304 -25.59 -9.52 14.36
CA ASP A 304 -25.88 -10.92 14.06
C ASP A 304 -27.26 -11.05 13.36
N PHE A 305 -27.22 -11.33 12.06
CA PHE A 305 -28.41 -11.58 11.24
C PHE A 305 -28.76 -13.07 11.10
N SER A 306 -27.99 -13.98 11.70
CA SER A 306 -28.25 -15.43 11.63
C SER A 306 -29.67 -15.82 12.06
N PRO A 307 -30.27 -15.21 13.10
CA PRO A 307 -31.66 -15.48 13.48
C PRO A 307 -32.69 -15.12 12.39
N MET A 308 -32.36 -14.21 11.47
CA MET A 308 -33.26 -13.77 10.39
C MET A 308 -33.16 -14.66 9.15
N PHE A 309 -31.96 -15.11 8.79
CA PHE A 309 -31.74 -15.85 7.54
C PHE A 309 -31.94 -17.37 7.68
N GLY A 310 -31.81 -17.92 8.88
CA GLY A 310 -31.97 -19.35 9.17
C GLY A 310 -30.67 -20.16 9.02
N ALA A 311 -30.71 -21.42 9.47
CA ALA A 311 -29.52 -22.23 9.74
C ALA A 311 -28.68 -22.64 8.52
N THR A 312 -29.15 -22.41 7.29
CA THR A 312 -28.41 -22.72 6.06
C THR A 312 -27.48 -21.59 5.61
N TRP A 313 -27.65 -20.40 6.17
CA TRP A 313 -26.80 -19.26 5.87
C TRP A 313 -25.53 -19.30 6.71
N ARG A 314 -24.44 -18.84 6.10
CA ARG A 314 -23.12 -18.76 6.71
C ARG A 314 -22.39 -17.54 6.17
N ASP A 315 -21.48 -17.00 6.97
CA ASP A 315 -20.57 -15.95 6.51
C ASP A 315 -19.77 -16.46 5.33
N HIS A 316 -19.74 -15.67 4.25
CA HIS A 316 -18.98 -15.99 3.05
C HIS A 316 -17.63 -15.27 3.04
N ASP A 317 -17.66 -13.97 3.33
CA ASP A 317 -16.51 -13.09 3.40
C ASP A 317 -16.82 -11.94 4.37
N VAL A 318 -15.77 -11.33 4.89
CA VAL A 318 -15.85 -10.21 5.83
C VAL A 318 -14.50 -9.51 5.86
N MET A 319 -14.53 -8.19 5.97
CA MET A 319 -13.35 -7.34 6.12
C MET A 319 -13.74 -6.06 6.88
N VAL A 320 -12.75 -5.40 7.45
CA VAL A 320 -12.87 -4.00 7.82
C VAL A 320 -12.53 -3.16 6.60
N VAL A 321 -13.32 -2.12 6.34
CA VAL A 321 -13.08 -1.13 5.29
C VAL A 321 -12.96 0.24 5.93
N GLY A 322 -12.03 1.06 5.46
CA GLY A 322 -11.94 2.48 5.81
C GLY A 322 -12.23 3.40 4.64
N GLU A 323 -11.77 4.64 4.79
CA GLU A 323 -12.14 5.75 3.93
C GLU A 323 -11.72 5.53 2.47
N VAL A 324 -10.51 5.03 2.20
CA VAL A 324 -10.06 4.80 0.81
C VAL A 324 -10.95 3.80 0.07
N TRP A 325 -11.36 2.72 0.75
CA TRP A 325 -12.20 1.69 0.15
C TRP A 325 -13.61 2.21 -0.13
N LEU A 326 -14.17 2.99 0.81
CA LEU A 326 -15.49 3.62 0.65
C LEU A 326 -15.48 4.68 -0.43
N LYS A 327 -14.45 5.54 -0.46
CA LYS A 327 -14.23 6.54 -1.51
C LYS A 327 -14.17 5.85 -2.88
N ALA A 328 -13.34 4.82 -3.04
CA ALA A 328 -13.23 4.05 -4.27
C ALA A 328 -14.57 3.45 -4.72
N LEU A 329 -15.39 2.95 -3.78
CA LEU A 329 -16.73 2.43 -4.07
C LEU A 329 -17.67 3.53 -4.57
N PHE A 330 -17.66 4.69 -3.91
CA PHE A 330 -18.53 5.81 -4.27
C PHE A 330 -18.14 6.43 -5.61
N ASP A 331 -16.84 6.54 -5.90
CA ASP A 331 -16.33 7.07 -7.17
C ASP A 331 -16.76 6.23 -8.39
N LEU A 332 -17.09 4.94 -8.21
CA LEU A 332 -17.68 4.12 -9.29
C LEU A 332 -19.11 4.52 -9.66
N ARG A 333 -19.80 5.27 -8.80
CA ARG A 333 -21.26 5.49 -8.85
C ARG A 333 -21.66 6.95 -8.86
N LEU A 334 -20.80 7.83 -8.36
CA LEU A 334 -21.04 9.25 -8.32
C LEU A 334 -20.48 9.89 -9.60
N GLU A 335 -21.36 10.52 -10.38
CA GLU A 335 -21.01 11.15 -11.66
C GLU A 335 -20.40 12.57 -11.47
N ASP A 336 -20.09 12.99 -10.23
CA ASP A 336 -19.64 14.37 -9.92
C ASP A 336 -18.62 14.43 -8.76
N PRO A 337 -17.42 15.02 -8.95
CA PRO A 337 -16.43 15.21 -7.90
C PRO A 337 -16.91 15.98 -6.67
N ALA A 338 -17.99 16.76 -6.78
CA ALA A 338 -18.54 17.57 -5.68
C ALA A 338 -19.22 16.74 -4.56
N ALA A 339 -19.37 15.42 -4.72
CA ALA A 339 -19.91 14.54 -3.68
C ALA A 339 -18.84 13.93 -2.76
N ALA A 340 -17.54 14.10 -3.08
CA ALA A 340 -16.44 13.65 -2.23
C ALA A 340 -16.17 14.58 -1.04
N ASP A 341 -16.64 15.84 -1.10
CA ASP A 341 -16.42 16.88 -0.07
C ASP A 341 -17.62 17.08 0.88
N ALA A 342 -18.61 16.18 0.88
CA ALA A 342 -19.86 16.29 1.66
C ALA A 342 -19.99 15.22 2.75
#